data_AF-A0A5N5GRL5-F1
#
_entry.id   AF-A0A5N5GRL5-F1
#
_cell.length_a   1.000
_cell.length_b   1.000
_cell.length_c   1.000
_cell.angle_alpha   90.00
_cell.angle_beta   90.00
_cell.angle_gamma   90.00
#
_symmetry.space_group_name_H-M   'P 1'
#
loop_
_entity.id
_entity.type
_entity.pdbx_description
1 polymer ?
#
loop_
_entity_poly.entity_id
_entity_poly.type
_entity_poly.pdbx_seq_one_letter_code
_entity_poly.pdbx_strand_id
1 'polypeptide(L)'
;MTEENSAIVASQSSAIGASQSLGALGSFLRKCLFSAVSVGPIPEHIAFIMDGNRRYAKKRNLPAGEGHRAGFLSFMSVLRYCYELLVKYVTVSAFGTDNFKRPSDEVQILMDLLQEQIEGLLERESIVNQYGIRVYFIGNLKLLNESVRDAAEKATKATVNNSKAVLLICVAYSSRDEIVHAVQESSYEKRNEIQAQIKRTRGGNGGLDGEAGLDTSEACNERVEGEKKENTMVKHVEKDEGEIQESGKQLQNVPVVKVVDVERHMYVAVAPDPNIVIRTSGETRLSKFSALANF
;
A
#
# COMPACT_ATOMS: atom_id res chain seq x y z
N MET A 1 -47.63 36.53 -14.36
CA MET A 1 -46.25 36.01 -14.18
C MET A 1 -45.83 35.80 -12.72
N THR A 2 -46.67 36.09 -11.72
CA THR A 2 -46.29 36.03 -10.29
C THR A 2 -46.76 34.78 -9.54
N GLU A 3 -47.89 34.16 -9.93
CA GLU A 3 -48.41 32.96 -9.24
C GLU A 3 -47.76 31.65 -9.69
N GLU A 4 -47.45 31.50 -10.98
CA GLU A 4 -46.81 30.29 -11.54
C GLU A 4 -45.40 30.06 -10.96
N ASN A 5 -44.64 31.13 -10.74
CA ASN A 5 -43.31 31.07 -10.12
C ASN A 5 -43.38 30.67 -8.64
N SER A 6 -44.47 30.99 -7.93
CA SER A 6 -44.62 30.65 -6.50
C SER A 6 -44.90 29.15 -6.30
N ALA A 7 -45.72 28.54 -7.17
CA ALA A 7 -46.00 27.11 -7.15
C ALA A 7 -44.77 26.25 -7.50
N ILE A 8 -43.92 26.73 -8.41
CA ILE A 8 -42.66 26.05 -8.77
C ILE A 8 -41.66 26.09 -7.61
N VAL A 9 -41.52 27.23 -6.92
CA VAL A 9 -40.63 27.35 -5.75
C VAL A 9 -41.11 26.51 -4.56
N ALA A 10 -42.44 26.44 -4.33
CA ALA A 10 -43.02 25.60 -3.29
C ALA A 10 -42.83 24.10 -3.57
N SER A 11 -43.01 23.67 -4.82
CA SER A 11 -42.79 22.26 -5.21
C SER A 11 -41.30 21.86 -5.11
N GLN A 12 -40.37 22.73 -5.54
CA GLN A 12 -38.93 22.50 -5.37
C GLN A 12 -38.51 22.45 -3.89
N SER A 13 -39.04 23.34 -3.05
CA SER A 13 -38.76 23.34 -1.61
C SER A 13 -39.29 22.08 -0.92
N SER A 14 -40.45 21.58 -1.32
CA SER A 14 -41.02 20.34 -0.77
C SER A 14 -40.23 19.09 -1.18
N ALA A 15 -39.72 19.03 -2.41
CA ALA A 15 -38.85 17.95 -2.88
C ALA A 15 -37.47 17.97 -2.18
N ILE A 16 -36.92 19.16 -1.92
CA ILE A 16 -35.69 19.34 -1.14
C ILE A 16 -35.92 18.90 0.32
N GLY A 17 -37.04 19.26 0.94
CA GLY A 17 -37.40 18.81 2.29
C GLY A 17 -37.59 17.29 2.40
N ALA A 18 -38.23 16.67 1.41
CA ALA A 18 -38.43 15.22 1.36
C ALA A 18 -37.12 14.44 1.17
N SER A 19 -36.22 14.93 0.30
CA SER A 19 -34.89 14.32 0.10
C SER A 19 -33.98 14.48 1.32
N GLN A 20 -34.07 15.60 2.04
CA GLN A 20 -33.38 15.80 3.32
C GLN A 20 -33.93 14.87 4.43
N SER A 21 -35.24 14.68 4.52
CA SER A 21 -35.84 13.81 5.53
C SER A 21 -35.55 12.33 5.30
N LEU A 22 -35.57 11.87 4.03
CA LEU A 22 -35.15 10.50 3.67
C LEU A 22 -33.66 10.26 3.99
N GLY A 23 -32.80 11.24 3.70
CA GLY A 23 -31.38 11.18 4.04
C GLY A 23 -31.14 11.10 5.56
N ALA A 24 -31.90 11.87 6.34
CA ALA A 24 -31.84 11.86 7.80
C ALA A 24 -32.30 10.52 8.37
N LEU A 25 -33.40 9.96 7.87
CA LEU A 25 -33.89 8.64 8.29
C LEU A 25 -32.89 7.53 7.95
N GLY A 26 -32.32 7.54 6.74
CA GLY A 26 -31.28 6.60 6.34
C GLY A 26 -30.03 6.68 7.22
N SER A 27 -29.60 7.90 7.57
CA SER A 27 -28.49 8.09 8.50
C SER A 27 -28.81 7.60 9.92
N PHE A 28 -30.05 7.78 10.38
CA PHE A 28 -30.49 7.32 11.70
C PHE A 28 -30.51 5.79 11.76
N LEU A 29 -31.15 5.13 10.78
CA LEU A 29 -31.18 3.66 10.69
C LEU A 29 -29.77 3.08 10.62
N ARG A 30 -28.87 3.71 9.86
CA ARG A 30 -27.45 3.30 9.82
C ARG A 30 -26.78 3.40 11.18
N LYS A 31 -26.97 4.49 11.91
CA LYS A 31 -26.42 4.67 13.27
C LYS A 31 -26.97 3.61 14.23
N CYS A 32 -28.25 3.29 14.16
CA CYS A 32 -28.84 2.21 14.95
C CYS A 32 -28.21 0.86 14.62
N LEU A 33 -28.04 0.55 13.33
CA LEU A 33 -27.38 -0.68 12.89
C LEU A 33 -25.94 -0.75 13.38
N PHE A 34 -25.17 0.33 13.23
CA PHE A 34 -23.80 0.40 13.71
C PHE A 34 -23.72 0.23 15.22
N SER A 35 -24.62 0.85 15.97
CA SER A 35 -24.72 0.64 17.42
C SER A 35 -25.01 -0.81 17.79
N ALA A 36 -25.88 -1.50 17.04
CA ALA A 36 -26.21 -2.90 17.29
C ALA A 36 -25.04 -3.84 16.96
N VAL A 37 -24.38 -3.64 15.82
CA VAL A 37 -23.23 -4.45 15.39
C VAL A 37 -22.00 -4.21 16.28
N SER A 38 -21.83 -2.99 16.79
CA SER A 38 -20.72 -2.63 17.68
C SER A 38 -20.84 -3.20 19.11
N VAL A 39 -21.91 -3.96 19.40
CA VAL A 39 -21.97 -4.79 20.61
C VAL A 39 -20.99 -5.97 20.52
N GLY A 40 -20.69 -6.43 19.30
CA GLY A 40 -19.71 -7.47 19.03
C GLY A 40 -18.29 -6.93 18.80
N PRO A 41 -17.32 -7.82 18.55
CA PRO A 41 -15.96 -7.42 18.22
C PRO A 41 -15.93 -6.67 16.89
N ILE A 42 -15.32 -5.48 16.89
CA ILE A 42 -15.05 -4.68 15.69
C ILE A 42 -13.66 -5.07 15.15
N PRO A 43 -13.51 -5.33 13.84
CA PRO A 43 -12.20 -5.56 13.25
C PRO A 43 -11.32 -4.32 13.40
N GLU A 44 -10.10 -4.50 13.87
CA GLU A 44 -9.11 -3.44 13.98
C GLU A 44 -8.60 -3.00 12.60
N HIS A 45 -8.47 -3.96 11.67
CA HIS A 45 -7.97 -3.70 10.33
C HIS A 45 -8.79 -4.43 9.23
N ILE A 46 -9.25 -3.66 8.24
CA ILE A 46 -9.93 -4.18 7.03
C ILE A 46 -9.13 -3.81 5.77
N ALA A 47 -8.86 -4.78 4.91
CA ALA A 47 -8.21 -4.57 3.62
C ALA A 47 -9.19 -4.71 2.45
N PHE A 48 -9.10 -3.83 1.46
CA PHE A 48 -9.98 -3.79 0.28
C PHE A 48 -9.22 -4.01 -1.02
N ILE A 49 -9.68 -4.97 -1.81
CA ILE A 49 -9.30 -5.19 -3.21
C ILE A 49 -10.46 -4.71 -4.07
N MET A 50 -10.34 -3.48 -4.58
CA MET A 50 -11.37 -2.84 -5.40
C MET A 50 -11.26 -3.29 -6.86
N ASP A 51 -11.97 -4.36 -7.18
CA ASP A 51 -12.06 -4.91 -8.53
C ASP A 51 -13.43 -4.59 -9.15
N GLY A 52 -13.50 -4.61 -10.48
CA GLY A 52 -14.75 -4.45 -11.23
C GLY A 52 -14.96 -3.07 -11.86
N ASN A 53 -14.12 -2.07 -11.62
CA ASN A 53 -14.29 -0.71 -12.15
C ASN A 53 -14.46 -0.66 -13.68
N ARG A 54 -13.59 -1.37 -14.41
CA ARG A 54 -13.71 -1.48 -15.89
C ARG A 54 -14.99 -2.20 -16.32
N ARG A 55 -15.40 -3.26 -15.60
CA ARG A 55 -16.65 -4.00 -15.87
C ARG A 55 -17.87 -3.11 -15.61
N TYR A 56 -17.84 -2.29 -14.57
CA TYR A 56 -18.87 -1.31 -14.25
C TYR A 56 -19.02 -0.27 -15.36
N ALA A 57 -17.91 0.34 -15.81
CA ALA A 57 -17.91 1.30 -16.90
C ALA A 57 -18.51 0.70 -18.18
N LYS A 58 -18.06 -0.51 -18.57
CA LYS A 58 -18.57 -1.23 -19.74
C LYS A 58 -20.08 -1.51 -19.64
N LYS A 59 -20.56 -1.97 -18.48
CA LYS A 59 -22.00 -2.26 -18.26
C LYS A 59 -22.86 -1.00 -18.36
N ARG A 60 -22.30 0.17 -18.08
CA ARG A 60 -22.99 1.47 -18.12
C ARG A 60 -22.72 2.29 -19.39
N ASN A 61 -21.98 1.74 -20.36
CA ASN A 61 -21.52 2.46 -21.56
C ASN A 61 -20.75 3.75 -21.23
N LEU A 62 -19.96 3.73 -20.16
CA LEU A 62 -19.12 4.85 -19.74
C LEU A 62 -17.66 4.65 -20.18
N PRO A 63 -16.88 5.73 -20.38
CA PRO A 63 -15.44 5.65 -20.55
C PRO A 63 -14.77 4.91 -19.39
N ALA A 64 -13.62 4.27 -19.64
CA ALA A 64 -12.94 3.45 -18.64
C ALA A 64 -12.62 4.23 -17.34
N GLY A 65 -12.20 5.50 -17.46
CA GLY A 65 -11.88 6.37 -16.31
C GLY A 65 -13.08 6.64 -15.39
N GLU A 66 -14.29 6.73 -15.93
CA GLU A 66 -15.51 6.95 -15.13
C GLU A 66 -15.81 5.77 -14.19
N GLY A 67 -15.44 4.55 -14.59
CA GLY A 67 -15.53 3.39 -13.71
C GLY A 67 -14.59 3.50 -12.51
N HIS A 68 -13.40 4.06 -12.71
CA HIS A 68 -12.44 4.28 -11.63
C HIS A 68 -12.88 5.41 -10.69
N ARG A 69 -13.41 6.52 -11.23
CA ARG A 69 -14.00 7.61 -10.42
C ARG A 69 -15.17 7.12 -9.58
N ALA A 70 -16.11 6.37 -10.18
CA ALA A 70 -17.22 5.77 -9.45
C ALA A 70 -16.74 4.80 -8.35
N GLY A 71 -15.67 4.04 -8.62
CA GLY A 71 -15.02 3.18 -7.65
C GLY A 71 -14.44 3.97 -6.46
N PHE A 72 -13.74 5.08 -6.71
CA PHE A 72 -13.23 5.94 -5.65
C PHE A 72 -14.34 6.54 -4.79
N LEU A 73 -15.39 7.10 -5.38
CA LEU A 73 -16.52 7.65 -4.62
C LEU A 73 -17.23 6.58 -3.76
N SER A 74 -17.34 5.37 -4.30
CA SER A 74 -17.87 4.22 -3.56
C SER A 74 -16.96 3.85 -2.38
N PHE A 75 -15.65 3.84 -2.61
CA PHE A 75 -14.66 3.59 -1.55
C PHE A 75 -14.72 4.65 -0.46
N MET A 76 -14.76 5.94 -0.80
CA MET A 76 -14.86 7.02 0.18
C MET A 76 -16.12 6.88 1.06
N SER A 77 -17.23 6.41 0.47
CA SER A 77 -18.45 6.11 1.23
C SER A 77 -18.28 4.94 2.20
N VAL A 78 -17.62 3.86 1.79
CA VAL A 78 -17.31 2.70 2.64
C VAL A 78 -16.28 3.05 3.72
N LEU A 79 -15.27 3.85 3.36
CA LEU A 79 -14.23 4.31 4.25
C LEU A 79 -14.83 5.15 5.40
N ARG A 80 -15.80 6.03 5.09
CA ARG A 80 -16.61 6.70 6.12
C ARG A 80 -17.27 5.70 7.07
N TYR A 81 -17.86 4.62 6.56
CA TYR A 81 -18.50 3.61 7.39
C TYR A 81 -17.52 2.85 8.29
N CYS A 82 -16.33 2.54 7.78
CA CYS A 82 -15.27 1.91 8.58
C CYS A 82 -14.92 2.79 9.79
N TYR A 83 -14.75 4.08 9.58
CA TYR A 83 -14.39 5.01 10.66
C TYR A 83 -15.58 5.39 11.56
N GLU A 84 -16.81 5.43 11.04
CA GLU A 84 -18.04 5.51 11.87
C GLU A 84 -18.17 4.28 12.80
N LEU A 85 -17.65 3.12 12.38
CA LEU A 85 -17.58 1.88 13.17
C LEU A 85 -16.30 1.77 14.02
N LEU A 86 -15.45 2.79 14.06
CA LEU A 86 -14.18 2.82 14.81
C LEU A 86 -13.14 1.77 14.35
N VAL A 87 -13.19 1.33 13.10
CA VAL A 87 -12.10 0.56 12.48
C VAL A 87 -10.86 1.44 12.41
N LYS A 88 -9.75 1.01 13.02
CA LYS A 88 -8.54 1.84 13.13
C LYS A 88 -7.72 1.86 11.85
N TYR A 89 -7.59 0.73 11.17
CA TYR A 89 -6.76 0.59 9.99
C TYR A 89 -7.61 0.18 8.80
N VAL A 90 -7.43 0.87 7.68
CA VAL A 90 -7.98 0.45 6.39
C VAL A 90 -6.86 0.39 5.38
N THR A 91 -6.72 -0.73 4.69
CA THR A 91 -5.80 -0.86 3.54
C THR A 91 -6.58 -0.96 2.26
N VAL A 92 -6.13 -0.31 1.18
CA VAL A 92 -6.78 -0.40 -0.13
C VAL A 92 -5.76 -0.63 -1.25
N SER A 93 -6.07 -1.58 -2.14
CA SER A 93 -5.33 -1.78 -3.39
C SER A 93 -5.76 -0.75 -4.43
N ALA A 94 -4.97 0.30 -4.64
CA ALA A 94 -5.26 1.34 -5.64
C ALA A 94 -4.64 1.04 -7.01
N PHE A 95 -3.34 0.69 -7.05
CA PHE A 95 -2.62 0.44 -8.31
C PHE A 95 -1.54 -0.63 -8.11
N GLY A 96 -1.61 -1.74 -8.86
CA GLY A 96 -0.68 -2.87 -8.73
C GLY A 96 0.44 -2.85 -9.77
N THR A 97 1.56 -3.53 -9.51
CA THR A 97 2.70 -3.57 -10.46
C THR A 97 2.35 -4.19 -11.82
N ASP A 98 1.37 -5.09 -11.88
CA ASP A 98 0.89 -5.63 -13.16
C ASP A 98 0.14 -4.60 -14.02
N ASN A 99 -0.29 -3.47 -13.45
CA ASN A 99 -0.94 -2.43 -14.23
C ASN A 99 0.04 -1.73 -15.19
N PHE A 100 1.34 -1.75 -14.91
CA PHE A 100 2.37 -1.27 -15.83
C PHE A 100 2.53 -2.13 -17.09
N LYS A 101 1.96 -3.34 -17.14
CA LYS A 101 1.99 -4.21 -18.34
C LYS A 101 0.93 -3.83 -19.37
N ARG A 102 0.08 -2.84 -19.07
CA ARG A 102 -0.93 -2.32 -19.99
C ARG A 102 -0.27 -1.38 -21.01
N PRO A 103 -0.96 -1.08 -22.12
CA PRO A 103 -0.52 -0.04 -23.06
C PRO A 103 -0.19 1.27 -22.34
N SER A 104 0.84 1.98 -22.80
CA SER A 104 1.38 3.17 -22.11
C SER A 104 0.38 4.32 -21.99
N ASP A 105 -0.50 4.47 -22.97
CA ASP A 105 -1.63 5.40 -22.96
C ASP A 105 -2.64 5.06 -21.85
N GLU A 106 -2.99 3.77 -21.68
CA GLU A 106 -3.84 3.33 -20.57
C GLU A 106 -3.16 3.54 -19.21
N VAL A 107 -1.84 3.28 -19.12
CA VAL A 107 -1.07 3.53 -17.90
C VAL A 107 -1.07 5.02 -17.55
N GLN A 108 -0.88 5.91 -18.51
CA GLN A 108 -0.90 7.36 -18.28
C GLN A 108 -2.26 7.80 -17.73
N ILE A 109 -3.37 7.35 -18.33
CA ILE A 109 -4.72 7.65 -17.85
C ILE A 109 -4.91 7.19 -16.39
N LEU A 110 -4.40 6.01 -16.04
CA LEU A 110 -4.49 5.51 -14.67
C LEU A 110 -3.64 6.33 -13.69
N MET A 111 -2.48 6.83 -14.11
CA MET A 111 -1.65 7.73 -13.29
C MET A 111 -2.34 9.06 -13.06
N ASP A 112 -2.94 9.64 -14.12
CA ASP A 112 -3.69 10.90 -14.02
C ASP A 112 -4.88 10.75 -13.05
N LEU A 113 -5.61 9.62 -13.17
CA LEU A 113 -6.71 9.30 -12.24
C LEU A 113 -6.21 9.09 -10.81
N LEU A 114 -5.07 8.42 -10.63
CA LEU A 114 -4.49 8.21 -9.30
C LEU A 114 -4.09 9.54 -8.67
N GLN A 115 -3.47 10.44 -9.42
CA GLN A 115 -3.16 11.80 -8.97
C GLN A 115 -4.44 12.54 -8.54
N GLU A 116 -5.47 12.57 -9.40
CA GLU A 116 -6.77 13.19 -9.12
C GLU A 116 -7.37 12.66 -7.81
N GLN A 117 -7.35 11.34 -7.60
CA GLN A 117 -7.90 10.73 -6.39
C GLN A 117 -7.09 11.06 -5.13
N ILE A 118 -5.75 11.12 -5.23
CA ILE A 118 -4.88 11.49 -4.10
C ILE A 118 -5.10 12.95 -3.71
N GLU A 119 -5.20 13.84 -4.68
CA GLU A 119 -5.50 15.25 -4.43
C GLU A 119 -6.88 15.43 -3.79
N GLY A 120 -7.87 14.65 -4.25
CA GLY A 120 -9.21 14.60 -3.65
C GLY A 120 -9.21 14.18 -2.16
N LEU A 121 -8.24 13.36 -1.72
CA LEU A 121 -8.10 13.03 -0.29
C LEU A 121 -7.73 14.25 0.57
N LEU A 122 -7.15 15.29 -0.01
CA LEU A 122 -6.70 16.49 0.71
C LEU A 122 -7.69 17.66 0.67
N GLU A 123 -8.82 17.50 -0.01
CA GLU A 123 -9.88 18.50 0.03
C GLU A 123 -10.30 18.77 1.48
N ARG A 124 -10.62 20.02 1.79
CA ARG A 124 -10.91 20.45 3.18
C ARG A 124 -12.06 19.65 3.80
N GLU A 125 -13.05 19.32 2.99
CA GLU A 125 -14.22 18.54 3.38
C GLU A 125 -13.98 17.03 3.31
N SER A 126 -12.78 16.58 2.96
CA SER A 126 -12.49 15.15 2.86
C SER A 126 -12.63 14.47 4.23
N ILE A 127 -13.05 13.21 4.18
CA ILE A 127 -13.15 12.36 5.37
C ILE A 127 -11.81 12.22 6.10
N VAL A 128 -10.68 12.37 5.39
CA VAL A 128 -9.32 12.32 5.95
C VAL A 128 -9.15 13.33 7.08
N ASN A 129 -9.58 14.57 6.84
CA ASN A 129 -9.52 15.63 7.84
C ASN A 129 -10.61 15.47 8.91
N GLN A 130 -11.84 15.12 8.52
CA GLN A 130 -12.97 14.99 9.44
C GLN A 130 -12.73 13.93 10.51
N TYR A 131 -12.16 12.78 10.13
CA TYR A 131 -11.91 11.65 11.02
C TYR A 131 -10.48 11.62 11.57
N GLY A 132 -9.61 12.58 11.21
CA GLY A 132 -8.22 12.61 11.65
C GLY A 132 -7.46 11.36 11.23
N ILE A 133 -7.54 11.02 9.93
CA ILE A 133 -6.94 9.83 9.33
C ILE A 133 -5.52 10.15 8.86
N ARG A 134 -4.55 9.34 9.28
CA ARG A 134 -3.18 9.37 8.77
C ARG A 134 -3.07 8.51 7.52
N VAL A 135 -2.57 9.08 6.43
CA VAL A 135 -2.48 8.39 5.14
C VAL A 135 -1.03 7.94 4.89
N TYR A 136 -0.88 6.68 4.49
CA TYR A 136 0.38 6.09 4.04
C TYR A 136 0.23 5.57 2.62
N PHE A 137 1.21 5.85 1.77
CA PHE A 137 1.33 5.23 0.46
C PHE A 137 2.40 4.14 0.52
N ILE A 138 2.02 2.91 0.19
CA ILE A 138 2.89 1.74 0.32
C ILE A 138 3.07 1.04 -1.03
N GLY A 139 4.30 0.60 -1.31
CA GLY A 139 4.73 0.02 -2.58
C GLY A 139 5.92 0.77 -3.19
N ASN A 140 6.26 0.43 -4.43
CA ASN A 140 7.44 1.00 -5.09
C ASN A 140 7.11 2.35 -5.74
N LEU A 141 7.10 3.42 -4.94
CA LEU A 141 6.80 4.79 -5.38
C LEU A 141 7.74 5.32 -6.47
N LYS A 142 8.94 4.72 -6.62
CA LYS A 142 9.90 5.09 -7.68
C LYS A 142 9.38 4.74 -9.08
N LEU A 143 8.42 3.83 -9.20
CA LEU A 143 7.78 3.46 -10.47
C LEU A 143 6.66 4.41 -10.88
N LEU A 144 6.21 5.28 -9.97
CA LEU A 144 5.19 6.28 -10.27
C LEU A 144 5.81 7.46 -11.01
N ASN A 145 5.01 8.15 -11.82
CA ASN A 145 5.44 9.42 -12.39
C ASN A 145 5.63 10.47 -11.27
N GLU A 146 6.34 11.55 -11.60
CA GLU A 146 6.68 12.59 -10.64
C GLU A 146 5.44 13.22 -10.00
N SER A 147 4.41 13.52 -10.80
CA SER A 147 3.20 14.19 -10.31
C SER A 147 2.43 13.35 -9.28
N VAL A 148 2.28 12.03 -9.50
CA VAL A 148 1.63 11.14 -8.53
C VAL A 148 2.48 10.99 -7.27
N ARG A 149 3.81 10.89 -7.41
CA ARG A 149 4.72 10.78 -6.26
C ARG A 149 4.67 12.03 -5.40
N ASP A 150 4.67 13.21 -6.00
CA ASP A 150 4.60 14.49 -5.29
C ASP A 150 3.24 14.65 -4.59
N ALA A 151 2.14 14.24 -5.24
CA ALA A 151 0.81 14.22 -4.64
C ALA A 151 0.76 13.27 -3.42
N ALA A 152 1.32 12.07 -3.54
CA ALA A 152 1.39 11.10 -2.45
C ALA A 152 2.23 11.63 -1.27
N GLU A 153 3.38 12.25 -1.54
CA GLU A 153 4.23 12.85 -0.52
C GLU A 153 3.52 14.02 0.18
N LYS A 154 2.89 14.91 -0.59
CA LYS A 154 2.08 16.01 -0.06
C LYS A 154 0.98 15.50 0.86
N ALA A 155 0.28 14.43 0.46
CA ALA A 155 -0.79 13.85 1.27
C ALA A 155 -0.30 13.18 2.55
N THR A 156 0.84 12.49 2.48
CA THR A 156 1.50 11.90 3.65
C THR A 156 1.92 12.99 4.64
N LYS A 157 2.53 14.08 4.15
CA LYS A 157 2.95 15.23 4.99
C LYS A 157 1.75 15.94 5.62
N ALA A 158 0.70 16.18 4.85
CA ALA A 158 -0.50 16.87 5.33
C ALA A 158 -1.21 16.13 6.47
N THR A 159 -1.06 14.80 6.53
CA THR A 159 -1.77 13.93 7.49
C THR A 159 -0.86 13.37 8.58
N VAL A 160 0.41 13.80 8.67
CA VAL A 160 1.39 13.22 9.61
C VAL A 160 0.99 13.33 11.08
N ASN A 161 0.27 14.40 11.45
CA ASN A 161 -0.19 14.67 12.81
C ASN A 161 -1.55 14.02 13.13
N ASN A 162 -2.18 13.38 12.13
CA ASN A 162 -3.40 12.64 12.34
C ASN A 162 -3.08 11.32 13.08
N SER A 163 -3.93 10.94 14.02
CA SER A 163 -3.65 9.81 14.93
C SER A 163 -4.88 9.00 15.30
N LYS A 164 -6.08 9.39 14.85
CA LYS A 164 -7.33 8.69 15.21
C LYS A 164 -7.50 7.39 14.44
N ALA A 165 -7.07 7.38 13.18
CA ALA A 165 -7.13 6.20 12.32
C ALA A 165 -6.06 6.27 11.22
N VAL A 166 -5.85 5.15 10.51
CA VAL A 166 -4.83 4.99 9.49
C VAL A 166 -5.46 4.46 8.20
N LEU A 167 -5.05 5.04 7.06
CA LEU A 167 -5.36 4.57 5.72
C LEU A 167 -4.06 4.22 4.99
N LEU A 168 -3.91 2.97 4.58
CA LEU A 168 -2.81 2.50 3.76
C LEU A 168 -3.29 2.36 2.32
N ILE A 169 -2.63 3.04 1.39
CA ILE A 169 -2.97 3.02 -0.04
C ILE A 169 -1.83 2.31 -0.77
N CYS A 170 -2.11 1.11 -1.28
CA CYS A 170 -1.15 0.34 -2.04
C CYS A 170 -1.07 0.87 -3.48
N VAL A 171 0.09 1.40 -3.85
CA VAL A 171 0.40 1.98 -5.16
C VAL A 171 1.70 1.42 -5.70
N ALA A 172 1.71 1.04 -6.98
CA ALA A 172 2.81 0.26 -7.57
C ALA A 172 3.23 -0.92 -6.67
N TYR A 173 2.22 -1.63 -6.14
CA TYR A 173 2.40 -2.64 -5.11
C TYR A 173 2.14 -4.06 -5.62
N SER A 174 2.92 -5.01 -5.11
CA SER A 174 2.58 -6.43 -5.15
C SER A 174 3.24 -7.15 -3.98
N SER A 175 2.56 -8.16 -3.43
CA SER A 175 3.08 -8.98 -2.32
C SER A 175 4.47 -9.54 -2.58
N ARG A 176 4.72 -9.95 -3.83
CA ARG A 176 6.00 -10.58 -4.20
C ARG A 176 7.11 -9.55 -4.20
N ASP A 177 6.84 -8.37 -4.76
CA ASP A 177 7.82 -7.29 -4.82
C ASP A 177 8.12 -6.75 -3.41
N GLU A 178 7.11 -6.71 -2.54
CA GLU A 178 7.29 -6.36 -1.13
C GLU A 178 8.18 -7.36 -0.37
N ILE A 179 7.92 -8.66 -0.48
CA ILE A 179 8.73 -9.68 0.20
C ILE A 179 10.19 -9.62 -0.29
N VAL A 180 10.39 -9.48 -1.60
CA VAL A 180 11.73 -9.34 -2.18
C VAL A 180 12.43 -8.09 -1.63
N HIS A 181 11.75 -6.94 -1.63
CA HIS A 181 12.27 -5.71 -1.06
C HIS A 181 12.62 -5.87 0.43
N ALA A 182 11.73 -6.44 1.23
CA ALA A 182 11.92 -6.63 2.65
C ALA A 182 13.14 -7.52 2.98
N VAL A 183 13.34 -8.60 2.21
CA VAL A 183 14.51 -9.47 2.34
C VAL A 183 15.80 -8.73 1.94
N GLN A 184 15.75 -7.92 0.87
CA GLN A 184 16.89 -7.12 0.43
C GLN A 184 17.31 -6.10 1.48
N GLU A 185 16.35 -5.32 2.01
CA GLU A 185 16.60 -4.34 3.07
C GLU A 185 17.12 -5.00 4.36
N SER A 186 16.51 -6.11 4.77
CA SER A 186 16.97 -6.88 5.93
C SER A 186 18.42 -7.36 5.76
N SER A 187 18.75 -7.84 4.55
CA SER A 187 20.11 -8.29 4.23
C SER A 187 21.11 -7.14 4.22
N TYR A 188 20.70 -5.97 3.72
CA TYR A 188 21.51 -4.76 3.69
C TYR A 188 21.80 -4.24 5.10
N GLU A 189 20.78 -4.14 5.96
CA GLU A 189 20.95 -3.76 7.38
C GLU A 189 21.92 -4.71 8.07
N LYS A 190 21.75 -6.02 7.87
CA LYS A 190 22.60 -7.04 8.51
C LYS A 190 24.05 -6.98 8.05
N ARG A 191 24.27 -6.74 6.76
CA ARG A 191 25.60 -6.51 6.20
C ARG A 191 26.26 -5.28 6.81
N ASN A 192 25.53 -4.19 6.98
CA ASN A 192 26.05 -2.97 7.60
C ASN A 192 26.41 -3.18 9.08
N GLU A 193 25.61 -3.94 9.83
CA GLU A 193 25.95 -4.35 11.20
C GLU A 193 27.27 -5.12 11.26
N ILE A 194 27.45 -6.11 10.37
CA ILE A 194 28.69 -6.91 10.28
C ILE A 194 29.89 -6.01 9.96
N GLN A 195 29.77 -5.13 8.97
CA GLN A 195 30.84 -4.21 8.61
C GLN A 195 31.22 -3.26 9.76
N ALA A 196 30.23 -2.77 10.51
CA ALA A 196 30.45 -1.94 11.69
C ALA A 196 31.16 -2.72 12.81
N GLN A 197 30.79 -3.98 13.04
CA GLN A 197 31.47 -4.85 14.01
C GLN A 197 32.93 -5.10 13.61
N ILE A 198 33.21 -5.39 12.33
CA ILE A 198 34.57 -5.59 11.83
C ILE A 198 35.42 -4.33 12.02
N LYS A 199 34.88 -3.15 11.72
CA LYS A 199 35.57 -1.86 11.93
C LYS A 199 35.92 -1.63 13.40
N ARG A 200 35.02 -1.95 14.33
CA ARG A 200 35.27 -1.82 15.78
C ARG A 200 36.35 -2.77 16.27
N THR A 201 36.34 -4.03 15.82
CA THR A 201 37.37 -5.01 16.19
C THR A 201 38.75 -4.64 15.66
N ARG A 202 38.83 -3.99 14.47
CA ARG A 202 40.10 -3.50 13.90
C ARG A 202 40.60 -2.21 14.57
N GLY A 203 39.71 -1.30 14.98
CA GLY A 203 40.07 -0.05 15.66
C GLY A 203 40.46 -0.19 17.14
N GLY A 204 40.20 -1.35 17.77
CA GLY A 204 40.54 -1.62 19.17
C GLY A 204 41.95 -2.18 19.40
N ASN A 205 42.67 -2.59 18.35
CA ASN A 205 44.08 -2.96 18.43
C ASN A 205 44.92 -1.80 17.89
N GLY A 206 45.33 -0.89 18.77
CA GLY A 206 46.30 0.13 18.42
C GLY A 206 47.67 -0.49 18.11
N GLY A 207 48.17 -0.28 16.89
CA GLY A 207 49.59 -0.40 16.57
C GLY A 207 49.92 -0.91 15.16
N LEU A 208 50.40 0.02 14.33
CA LEU A 208 51.27 -0.12 13.15
C LEU A 208 50.61 -0.36 11.78
N ASP A 209 50.50 0.78 11.07
CA ASP A 209 50.90 1.05 9.69
C ASP A 209 50.41 0.14 8.55
N GLY A 210 49.64 0.74 7.64
CA GLY A 210 49.36 0.20 6.32
C GLY A 210 48.08 0.78 5.73
N GLU A 211 48.19 1.93 5.05
CA GLU A 211 47.17 2.31 4.08
C GLU A 211 47.07 1.22 3.02
N ALA A 212 45.92 0.54 2.98
CA ALA A 212 45.47 -0.18 1.80
C ALA A 212 44.02 0.26 1.57
N GLY A 213 43.86 1.24 0.68
CA GLY A 213 42.57 1.58 0.10
C GLY A 213 42.00 0.35 -0.59
N LEU A 214 40.86 -0.13 -0.08
CA LEU A 214 39.99 -1.05 -0.80
C LEU A 214 38.77 -0.23 -1.22
N ASP A 215 38.95 0.42 -2.37
CA ASP A 215 37.87 0.93 -3.18
C ASP A 215 37.01 -0.26 -3.63
N THR A 216 35.75 -0.28 -3.21
CA THR A 216 34.73 -1.20 -3.74
C THR A 216 33.44 -0.42 -3.96
N SER A 217 33.53 0.72 -4.66
CA SER A 217 32.41 1.18 -5.47
C SER A 217 32.46 0.49 -6.83
N GLU A 218 31.94 -0.73 -6.93
CA GLU A 218 31.45 -1.35 -8.18
C GLU A 218 31.13 -2.82 -7.92
N ALA A 219 29.87 -3.12 -7.57
CA ALA A 219 29.22 -4.40 -7.86
C ALA A 219 27.79 -4.38 -7.30
N CYS A 220 26.89 -3.72 -8.03
CA CYS A 220 25.47 -4.12 -8.17
C CYS A 220 24.81 -3.13 -9.13
N ASN A 221 25.28 -3.11 -10.37
CA ASN A 221 24.58 -2.42 -11.44
C ASN A 221 24.82 -3.16 -12.76
N GLU A 222 24.20 -4.32 -12.93
CA GLU A 222 24.00 -4.87 -14.26
C GLU A 222 22.54 -5.29 -14.46
N ARG A 223 22.04 -4.82 -15.61
CA ARG A 223 20.68 -4.84 -16.09
C ARG A 223 20.24 -6.26 -16.42
N VAL A 224 18.98 -6.54 -16.14
CA VAL A 224 18.26 -7.67 -16.73
C VAL A 224 17.79 -7.22 -18.12
N GLU A 225 18.49 -7.65 -19.17
CA GLU A 225 17.89 -7.87 -20.48
C GLU A 225 17.95 -9.37 -20.81
N GLY A 226 16.84 -9.87 -21.35
CA GLY A 226 16.52 -11.29 -21.39
C GLY A 226 17.21 -12.07 -22.50
N GLU A 227 17.19 -13.38 -22.36
CA GLU A 227 16.79 -14.29 -23.42
C GLU A 227 16.47 -15.68 -22.86
N LYS A 228 15.44 -16.30 -23.44
CA LYS A 228 14.97 -17.65 -23.15
C LYS A 228 15.99 -18.69 -23.64
N LYS A 229 16.25 -19.72 -22.85
CA LYS A 229 16.39 -21.10 -23.34
C LYS A 229 16.18 -22.11 -22.21
N GLU A 230 15.61 -23.23 -22.62
CA GLU A 230 14.89 -24.24 -21.86
C GLU A 230 15.79 -25.45 -21.54
N ASN A 231 15.47 -26.13 -20.43
CA ASN A 231 15.89 -27.48 -19.99
C ASN A 231 17.40 -27.78 -19.82
N THR A 232 17.76 -28.34 -18.65
CA THR A 232 18.08 -29.78 -18.47
C THR A 232 18.69 -30.02 -17.07
N MET A 233 18.18 -31.05 -16.39
CA MET A 233 18.79 -31.85 -15.31
C MET A 233 19.61 -31.16 -14.20
N VAL A 234 19.03 -31.22 -13.01
CA VAL A 234 19.78 -31.40 -11.76
C VAL A 234 20.66 -32.65 -11.90
N LYS A 235 21.97 -32.46 -11.97
CA LYS A 235 22.96 -33.50 -11.65
C LYS A 235 23.94 -32.96 -10.63
N HIS A 236 24.19 -33.81 -9.65
CA HIS A 236 25.24 -33.70 -8.64
C HIS A 236 26.56 -33.19 -9.21
N VAL A 237 27.18 -32.29 -8.47
CA VAL A 237 28.64 -32.19 -8.39
C VAL A 237 28.98 -32.30 -6.90
N GLU A 238 29.75 -33.35 -6.61
CA GLU A 238 30.34 -33.66 -5.31
C GLU A 238 31.40 -32.62 -4.92
N LYS A 239 31.60 -32.54 -3.59
CA LYS A 239 32.87 -32.35 -2.88
C LYS A 239 33.91 -31.44 -3.52
N ASP A 240 34.03 -30.26 -2.92
CA ASP A 240 35.35 -29.66 -2.67
C ASP A 240 35.39 -29.24 -1.19
N GLU A 241 35.89 -30.14 -0.34
CA GLU A 241 36.35 -29.81 1.01
C GLU A 241 37.73 -29.15 0.87
N GLY A 242 37.73 -27.87 0.53
CA GLY A 242 38.90 -27.01 0.69
C GLY A 242 38.95 -26.51 2.13
N GLU A 243 39.84 -27.08 2.95
CA GLU A 243 40.19 -26.55 4.26
C GLU A 243 40.67 -25.11 4.15
N ILE A 244 39.81 -24.15 4.52
CA ILE A 244 40.26 -22.84 4.96
C ILE A 244 40.52 -22.97 6.46
N GLN A 245 41.78 -23.26 6.81
CA GLN A 245 42.27 -23.05 8.16
C GLN A 245 42.33 -21.54 8.42
N GLU A 246 41.25 -20.98 8.96
CA GLU A 246 41.30 -19.69 9.63
C GLU A 246 41.29 -19.88 11.15
N SER A 247 42.30 -19.29 11.76
CA SER A 247 42.56 -19.19 13.19
C SER A 247 41.29 -19.00 14.03
N GLY A 248 41.09 -19.87 15.01
CA GLY A 248 39.97 -19.87 15.94
C GLY A 248 39.87 -18.61 16.82
N LYS A 249 39.24 -17.56 16.29
CA LYS A 249 38.48 -16.60 17.09
C LYS A 249 37.01 -16.84 16.82
N GLN A 250 36.25 -17.08 17.88
CA GLN A 250 34.79 -17.28 17.88
C GLN A 250 34.09 -16.32 16.90
N LEU A 251 33.71 -16.81 15.71
CA LEU A 251 32.67 -16.21 14.88
C LEU A 251 31.29 -16.64 15.40
N GLN A 252 31.09 -16.65 16.72
CA GLN A 252 29.89 -17.21 17.36
C GLN A 252 28.65 -16.30 17.28
N ASN A 253 28.69 -15.21 16.51
CA ASN A 253 27.56 -14.30 16.44
C ASN A 253 27.49 -13.56 15.09
N VAL A 254 27.61 -14.30 13.97
CA VAL A 254 27.28 -13.69 12.67
C VAL A 254 25.79 -13.33 12.71
N PRO A 255 25.45 -12.05 12.59
CA PRO A 255 24.06 -11.62 12.58
C PRO A 255 23.34 -12.27 11.37
N VAL A 256 22.35 -13.13 11.63
CA VAL A 256 21.54 -13.79 10.60
C VAL A 256 20.20 -13.06 10.44
N VAL A 257 19.71 -12.95 9.20
CA VAL A 257 18.38 -12.41 8.90
C VAL A 257 17.30 -13.36 9.46
N LYS A 258 16.45 -12.83 10.32
CA LYS A 258 15.30 -13.52 10.92
C LYS A 258 14.01 -13.06 10.24
N VAL A 259 12.93 -13.83 10.44
CA VAL A 259 11.59 -13.46 9.96
C VAL A 259 11.17 -12.09 10.48
N VAL A 260 11.46 -11.78 11.74
CA VAL A 260 11.18 -10.47 12.35
C VAL A 260 11.91 -9.31 11.68
N ASP A 261 13.07 -9.57 11.06
CA ASP A 261 13.80 -8.54 10.31
C ASP A 261 13.07 -8.27 8.99
N VAL A 262 12.60 -9.33 8.32
CA VAL A 262 11.80 -9.21 7.09
C VAL A 262 10.48 -8.49 7.36
N GLU A 263 9.73 -8.88 8.40
CA GLU A 263 8.46 -8.24 8.77
C GLU A 263 8.62 -6.74 9.01
N ARG A 264 9.72 -6.30 9.65
CA ARG A 264 10.01 -4.88 9.89
C ARG A 264 10.26 -4.07 8.62
N HIS A 265 10.75 -4.72 7.57
CA HIS A 265 11.06 -4.08 6.28
C HIS A 265 9.94 -4.24 5.24
N MET A 266 8.84 -4.90 5.58
CA MET A 266 7.65 -4.90 4.73
C MET A 266 7.04 -3.49 4.70
N TYR A 267 6.50 -3.08 3.55
CA TYR A 267 5.84 -1.77 3.44
C TYR A 267 4.61 -1.69 4.34
N VAL A 268 3.91 -2.81 4.52
CA VAL A 268 2.71 -2.93 5.37
C VAL A 268 3.01 -2.93 6.88
N ALA A 269 4.29 -2.97 7.30
CA ALA A 269 4.70 -3.06 8.70
C ALA A 269 4.19 -1.92 9.60
N VAL A 270 3.69 -0.83 9.01
CA VAL A 270 3.08 0.30 9.72
C VAL A 270 1.68 -0.01 10.29
N ALA A 271 1.09 -1.16 9.96
CA ALA A 271 -0.21 -1.60 10.43
C ALA A 271 -0.19 -3.08 10.88
N PRO A 272 -1.08 -3.50 11.80
CA PRO A 272 -1.27 -4.91 12.12
C PRO A 272 -1.87 -5.68 10.92
N ASP A 273 -1.89 -7.00 10.98
CA ASP A 273 -2.54 -7.81 9.95
C ASP A 273 -4.06 -7.52 9.87
N PRO A 274 -4.65 -7.49 8.66
CA PRO A 274 -6.08 -7.30 8.51
C PRO A 274 -6.85 -8.50 9.05
N ASN A 275 -7.88 -8.20 9.85
CA ASN A 275 -8.83 -9.20 10.32
C ASN A 275 -9.76 -9.65 9.18
N ILE A 276 -10.00 -8.75 8.22
CA ILE A 276 -10.92 -8.98 7.10
C ILE A 276 -10.27 -8.47 5.81
N VAL A 277 -10.30 -9.32 4.77
CA VAL A 277 -9.97 -8.92 3.40
C VAL A 277 -11.22 -9.00 2.54
N ILE A 278 -11.60 -7.88 1.93
CA ILE A 278 -12.79 -7.74 1.10
C ILE A 278 -12.36 -7.55 -0.35
N ARG A 279 -12.81 -8.44 -1.24
CA ARG A 279 -12.65 -8.30 -2.68
C ARG A 279 -14.01 -8.14 -3.35
N THR A 280 -14.17 -7.08 -4.14
CA THR A 280 -15.40 -6.85 -4.92
C THR A 280 -15.38 -7.64 -6.22
N SER A 281 -16.48 -7.58 -6.99
CA SER A 281 -16.65 -8.16 -8.34
C SER A 281 -16.78 -9.69 -8.45
N GLY A 282 -16.93 -10.41 -7.34
CA GLY A 282 -17.24 -11.86 -7.33
C GLY A 282 -16.06 -12.79 -7.63
N GLU A 283 -14.83 -12.26 -7.64
CA GLU A 283 -13.61 -13.04 -7.86
C GLU A 283 -13.12 -13.67 -6.55
N THR A 284 -12.84 -14.98 -6.55
CA THR A 284 -12.42 -15.75 -5.37
C THR A 284 -10.90 -15.95 -5.28
N ARG A 285 -10.12 -14.93 -5.64
CA ARG A 285 -8.65 -14.95 -5.57
C ARG A 285 -8.14 -13.72 -4.84
N LEU A 286 -7.02 -13.83 -4.13
CA LEU A 286 -6.36 -12.68 -3.51
C LEU A 286 -5.55 -11.84 -4.51
N SER A 287 -5.31 -12.34 -5.74
CA SER A 287 -4.35 -11.74 -6.69
C SER A 287 -2.97 -11.55 -6.03
N LYS A 288 -2.11 -10.68 -6.57
CA LYS A 288 -0.80 -10.35 -5.95
C LYS A 288 -0.94 -9.43 -4.72
N PHE A 289 -2.01 -9.59 -3.95
CA PHE A 289 -2.29 -8.88 -2.69
C PHE A 289 -2.21 -9.83 -1.48
N SER A 290 -1.75 -11.08 -1.68
CA SER A 290 -1.62 -12.14 -0.69
C SER A 290 -0.77 -11.83 0.55
N ALA A 291 0.17 -10.87 0.52
CA ALA A 291 1.04 -10.56 1.68
C ALA A 291 0.27 -9.86 2.80
N LEU A 292 -0.90 -9.31 2.50
CA LEU A 292 -1.77 -8.74 3.52
C LEU A 292 -2.56 -9.79 4.28
N ALA A 293 -2.43 -11.07 3.97
CA ALA A 293 -3.13 -12.10 4.71
C ALA A 293 -2.13 -13.15 5.17
N ASN A 294 -1.59 -12.97 6.37
CA ASN A 294 -0.92 -14.03 7.12
C ASN A 294 -1.98 -15.08 7.50
N PHE A 295 -2.26 -16.01 6.57
CA PHE A 295 -3.01 -17.23 6.82
C PHE A 295 -2.05 -18.40 7.01
#